data_AF-A0A554XAP2-F1
#
_entry.id   AF-A0A554XAP2-F1
#
_cell.length_a   1.000
_cell.length_b   1.000
_cell.length_c   1.000
_cell.angle_alpha   90.00
_cell.angle_beta   90.00
_cell.angle_gamma   90.00
#
_symmetry.space_group_name_H-M   'P 1'
#
loop_
_entity.id
_entity.type
_entity.pdbx_description
1 polymer ?
#
loop_
_entity_poly.entity_id
_entity_poly.type
_entity_poly.pdbx_seq_one_letter_code
_entity_poly.pdbx_strand_id
1 'polypeptide(L)'
;MREEFETYLRCGVLEHGFLRVVCEHCRAERLVAYSCKKRGLCPSCGARRMAESARHLVDEVFGPRPVRQWVLSFPYPLRFLFASKPEAISPVLGIVHRVIAGWLADQAGVPRDTAQCGAVTLIQRFGSALNLNIHFHMLWLDGVYEDTTESSLKYS
;
A
#
# COMPACT_ATOMS: atom_id res chain seq x y z
N MET A 1 12.44 -0.24 18.14
CA MET A 1 11.23 -1.06 18.39
C MET A 1 10.55 -0.70 19.71
N ARG A 2 11.24 -0.75 20.87
CA ARG A 2 10.63 -0.45 22.18
C ARG A 2 9.94 0.91 22.25
N GLU A 3 10.62 1.99 21.86
CA GLU A 3 10.02 3.35 21.83
C GLU A 3 8.77 3.42 20.93
N GLU A 4 8.79 2.76 19.78
CA GLU A 4 7.66 2.73 18.86
C GLU A 4 6.46 1.99 19.47
N PHE A 5 6.71 0.90 20.20
CA PHE A 5 5.70 0.17 20.95
C PHE A 5 5.11 1.02 22.08
N GLU A 6 5.95 1.66 22.89
CA GLU A 6 5.50 2.54 23.98
C GLU A 6 4.66 3.72 23.45
N THR A 7 5.07 4.34 22.34
CA THR A 7 4.32 5.43 21.73
C THR A 7 2.99 4.92 21.14
N TYR A 8 2.97 3.70 20.60
CA TYR A 8 1.74 3.04 20.14
C TYR A 8 0.74 2.84 21.29
N LEU A 9 1.18 2.36 22.45
CA LEU A 9 0.29 2.13 23.61
C LEU A 9 -0.43 3.41 24.06
N ARG A 10 0.15 4.58 23.79
CA ARG A 10 -0.45 5.88 24.13
C ARG A 10 -1.34 6.47 23.02
N CYS A 11 -1.29 5.90 21.82
CA CYS A 11 -1.96 6.46 20.64
C CYS A 11 -3.48 6.37 20.75
N GLY A 12 -4.17 7.50 20.56
CA GLY A 12 -5.64 7.53 20.55
C GLY A 12 -6.28 7.51 21.95
N VAL A 13 -5.50 7.57 23.02
CA VAL A 13 -5.97 7.58 24.41
C VAL A 13 -5.98 9.02 24.93
N LEU A 14 -7.15 9.50 25.37
CA LEU A 14 -7.33 10.90 25.81
C LEU A 14 -6.46 11.27 27.02
N GLU A 15 -6.19 10.33 27.91
CA GLU A 15 -5.33 10.52 29.10
C GLU A 15 -3.90 10.92 28.73
N HIS A 16 -3.46 10.64 27.50
CA HIS A 16 -2.15 11.00 26.98
C HIS A 16 -2.16 12.27 26.11
N GLY A 17 -3.27 13.01 26.13
CA GLY A 17 -3.42 14.32 25.48
C GLY A 17 -4.35 14.31 24.27
N PHE A 18 -4.99 15.46 24.04
CA PHE A 18 -5.96 15.66 22.98
C PHE A 18 -6.05 17.11 22.53
N LEU A 19 -6.63 17.33 21.35
CA LEU A 19 -7.12 18.63 20.90
C LEU A 19 -8.63 18.70 21.10
N ARG A 20 -9.13 19.81 21.64
CA ARG A 20 -10.56 20.13 21.62
C ARG A 20 -10.86 20.92 20.36
N VAL A 21 -11.61 20.31 19.44
CA VAL A 21 -12.05 20.96 18.20
C VAL A 21 -13.48 21.44 18.42
N VAL A 22 -13.73 22.71 18.17
CA VAL A 22 -15.05 23.34 18.30
C VAL A 22 -15.45 23.88 16.93
N CYS A 23 -16.64 23.53 16.47
CA CYS A 23 -17.21 24.13 15.28
C CYS A 23 -17.60 25.59 15.55
N GLU A 24 -17.11 26.53 14.74
CA GLU A 24 -17.42 27.95 14.92
C GLU A 24 -18.90 28.28 14.65
N HIS A 25 -19.57 27.49 13.81
CA HIS A 25 -20.95 27.73 13.41
C HIS A 25 -21.99 27.12 14.38
N CYS A 26 -21.93 25.81 14.62
CA CYS A 26 -22.92 25.11 15.46
C CYS A 26 -22.46 24.86 16.89
N ARG A 27 -21.24 25.27 17.25
CA ARG A 27 -20.62 25.10 18.58
C ARG A 27 -20.46 23.64 19.03
N ALA A 28 -20.72 22.66 18.16
CA ALA A 28 -20.45 21.26 18.44
C ALA A 28 -18.96 21.06 18.75
N GLU A 29 -18.69 20.27 19.78
CA GLU A 29 -17.34 19.98 20.24
C GLU A 29 -16.98 18.50 20.04
N ARG A 30 -15.70 18.26 19.77
CA ARG A 30 -15.14 16.91 19.73
C ARG A 30 -13.73 16.93 20.32
N LEU A 31 -13.43 15.96 21.17
CA LEU A 31 -12.07 15.69 21.63
C LEU A 31 -11.39 14.76 20.63
N VAL A 32 -10.21 15.13 20.16
CA VAL A 32 -9.41 14.35 19.23
C VAL A 32 -8.11 13.98 19.93
N ALA A 33 -8.00 12.71 20.34
CA ALA A 33 -6.79 12.19 20.96
C ALA A 33 -5.57 12.30 20.02
N TYR A 34 -4.38 12.50 20.60
CA TYR A 34 -3.16 12.51 19.81
C TYR A 34 -2.84 11.15 19.19
N SER A 35 -2.26 11.19 17.99
CA SER A 35 -1.80 10.00 17.28
C SER A 35 -0.29 9.87 17.36
N CYS A 36 0.22 8.63 17.42
CA CYS A 36 1.67 8.40 17.48
C CYS A 36 2.38 8.76 16.17
N LYS A 37 1.64 8.81 15.04
CA LYS A 37 2.12 9.09 13.67
C LYS A 37 3.21 8.12 13.17
N LYS A 38 3.51 7.05 13.93
CA LYS A 38 4.50 6.02 13.58
C LYS A 38 3.97 5.13 12.45
N ARG A 39 4.88 4.39 11.79
CA ARG A 39 4.58 3.63 10.55
C ARG A 39 4.58 2.10 10.74
N GLY A 40 5.00 1.59 11.89
CA GLY A 40 5.09 0.15 12.14
C GLY A 40 3.83 -0.43 12.77
N LEU A 41 3.72 -0.33 14.09
CA LEU A 41 2.84 -1.21 14.87
C LEU A 41 1.41 -0.68 15.05
N CYS A 42 1.20 0.64 14.96
CA CYS A 42 -0.07 1.25 15.34
C CYS A 42 -1.14 1.04 14.25
N PRO A 43 -2.20 0.26 14.50
CA PRO A 43 -3.24 -0.01 13.50
C PRO A 43 -4.02 1.25 13.13
N SER A 44 -4.32 2.14 14.08
CA SER A 44 -5.06 3.38 13.81
C SER A 44 -4.29 4.34 12.92
N CYS A 45 -2.99 4.55 13.19
CA CYS A 45 -2.13 5.37 12.34
C CYS A 45 -1.87 4.71 10.99
N GLY A 46 -1.69 3.39 10.97
CA GLY A 46 -1.55 2.59 9.76
C GLY A 46 -2.78 2.70 8.86
N ALA A 47 -3.98 2.48 9.40
CA ALA A 47 -5.25 2.55 8.69
C ALA A 47 -5.52 3.96 8.13
N ARG A 48 -5.27 5.02 8.92
CA ARG A 48 -5.36 6.39 8.43
C ARG A 48 -4.42 6.63 7.26
N ARG A 49 -3.16 6.20 7.36
CA ARG A 49 -2.19 6.32 6.27
C ARG A 49 -2.61 5.51 5.05
N MET A 50 -3.14 4.31 5.24
CA MET A 50 -3.67 3.49 4.14
C MET A 50 -4.80 4.22 3.41
N ALA A 51 -5.75 4.83 4.12
CA ALA A 51 -6.83 5.60 3.53
C ALA A 51 -6.31 6.84 2.78
N GLU A 52 -5.38 7.59 3.37
CA GLU A 52 -4.74 8.75 2.73
C GLU A 52 -3.96 8.35 1.47
N SER A 53 -3.20 7.25 1.54
CA SER A 53 -2.47 6.67 0.41
C SER A 53 -3.42 6.18 -0.69
N ALA A 54 -4.49 5.48 -0.34
CA ALA A 54 -5.47 5.00 -1.31
C ALA A 54 -6.13 6.17 -2.04
N ARG A 55 -6.54 7.21 -1.31
CA ARG A 55 -7.09 8.43 -1.92
C ARG A 55 -6.10 9.07 -2.90
N HIS A 56 -4.84 9.26 -2.48
CA HIS A 56 -3.81 9.82 -3.35
C HIS A 56 -3.57 8.97 -4.60
N LEU A 57 -3.53 7.64 -4.44
CA LEU A 57 -3.36 6.72 -5.57
C LEU A 57 -4.53 6.80 -6.55
N VAL A 58 -5.77 6.89 -6.08
CA VAL A 58 -6.96 7.00 -6.93
C VAL A 58 -6.99 8.36 -7.64
N ASP A 59 -6.87 9.45 -6.87
CA ASP A 59 -7.12 10.79 -7.38
C ASP A 59 -5.96 11.32 -8.25
N GLU A 60 -4.71 11.02 -7.88
CA GLU A 60 -3.52 11.70 -8.43
C GLU A 60 -2.59 10.78 -9.24
N VAL A 61 -2.69 9.44 -9.07
CA VAL A 61 -1.73 8.51 -9.68
C VAL A 61 -2.39 7.64 -10.75
N PHE A 62 -3.45 6.92 -10.41
CA PHE A 62 -4.15 6.02 -11.33
C PHE A 62 -5.19 6.77 -12.17
N GLY A 63 -5.89 7.76 -11.58
CA GLY A 63 -7.03 8.40 -12.20
C GLY A 63 -8.19 7.40 -12.43
N PRO A 64 -9.02 7.58 -13.47
CA PRO A 64 -10.19 6.73 -13.72
C PRO A 64 -9.85 5.35 -14.30
N ARG A 65 -8.57 4.97 -14.36
CA ARG A 65 -8.12 3.71 -14.97
C ARG A 65 -8.53 2.51 -14.11
N PRO A 66 -8.94 1.39 -14.70
CA PRO A 66 -9.22 0.17 -13.94
C PRO A 66 -7.96 -0.32 -13.21
N VAL A 67 -8.15 -0.76 -11.97
CA VAL A 67 -7.09 -1.30 -11.11
C VAL A 67 -7.45 -2.69 -10.65
N ARG A 68 -6.50 -3.62 -10.77
CA ARG A 68 -6.59 -4.99 -10.26
C ARG A 68 -5.70 -5.15 -9.04
N GLN A 69 -6.28 -5.62 -7.94
CA GLN A 69 -5.54 -5.93 -6.72
C GLN A 69 -5.10 -7.39 -6.71
N TRP A 70 -3.82 -7.62 -6.42
CA TRP A 70 -3.22 -8.93 -6.20
C TRP A 70 -2.56 -8.98 -4.83
N VAL A 71 -2.79 -10.06 -4.08
CA VAL A 71 -2.13 -10.29 -2.79
C VAL A 71 -1.31 -11.57 -2.87
N LEU A 72 0.01 -11.45 -2.72
CA LEU A 72 0.92 -12.59 -2.66
C LEU A 72 1.33 -12.85 -1.22
N SER A 73 0.88 -13.97 -0.67
CA SER A 73 1.31 -14.47 0.63
C SER A 73 2.32 -15.60 0.45
N PHE A 74 3.41 -15.57 1.21
CA PHE A 74 4.46 -16.57 1.11
C PHE A 74 4.22 -17.78 2.04
N PRO A 75 4.73 -18.97 1.72
CA PRO A 75 4.87 -20.06 2.68
C PRO A 75 5.69 -19.65 3.91
N TYR A 76 5.43 -20.27 5.07
CA TYR A 76 6.10 -19.94 6.33
C TYR A 76 7.64 -19.89 6.23
N PRO A 77 8.35 -20.88 5.64
CA PRO A 77 9.81 -20.82 5.54
C PRO A 77 10.34 -19.58 4.82
N LEU A 78 9.66 -19.14 3.75
CA LEU A 78 10.05 -17.95 3.01
C LEU A 78 9.78 -16.67 3.80
N ARG A 79 8.72 -16.62 4.62
CA ARG A 79 8.49 -15.48 5.53
C ARG A 79 9.66 -15.32 6.51
N PHE A 80 10.16 -16.43 7.08
CA PHE A 80 11.33 -16.38 7.95
C PHE A 80 12.59 -15.97 7.19
N LEU A 81 12.80 -16.50 5.99
CA LEU A 81 13.91 -16.08 5.12
C LEU A 81 13.90 -14.57 4.87
N PHE A 82 12.76 -14.00 4.47
CA PHE A 82 12.65 -12.57 4.17
C PHE A 82 12.71 -11.68 5.41
N ALA A 83 12.37 -12.22 6.58
CA ALA A 83 12.58 -11.52 7.85
C ALA A 83 14.07 -11.39 8.18
N SER A 84 14.82 -12.48 7.99
CA SER A 84 16.26 -12.55 8.27
C SER A 84 17.14 -11.96 7.16
N LYS A 85 16.67 -11.98 5.90
CA LYS A 85 17.36 -11.47 4.71
C LYS A 85 16.44 -10.53 3.91
N PRO A 86 16.21 -9.30 4.39
CA PRO A 86 15.32 -8.34 3.74
C PRO A 86 15.71 -8.01 2.30
N GLU A 87 16.99 -8.11 1.95
CA GLU A 87 17.54 -7.87 0.62
C GLU A 87 17.00 -8.85 -0.44
N ALA A 88 16.55 -10.04 -0.03
CA ALA A 88 15.95 -11.03 -0.94
C ALA A 88 14.55 -10.61 -1.42
N ILE A 89 13.91 -9.64 -0.76
CA ILE A 89 12.54 -9.20 -1.11
C ILE A 89 12.52 -8.52 -2.48
N SER A 90 13.49 -7.63 -2.79
CA SER A 90 13.48 -6.88 -4.05
C SER A 90 13.65 -7.76 -5.30
N PRO A 91 14.58 -8.74 -5.33
CA PRO A 91 14.67 -9.69 -6.44
C PRO A 91 13.41 -10.53 -6.60
N VAL A 92 12.82 -11.00 -5.50
CA VAL A 92 11.57 -11.77 -5.54
C VAL A 92 10.42 -10.94 -6.09
N LEU A 93 10.31 -9.67 -5.66
CA LEU A 93 9.32 -8.74 -6.20
C LEU A 93 9.50 -8.54 -7.71
N GLY A 94 10.74 -8.42 -8.19
CA GLY A 94 11.04 -8.31 -9.61
C GLY A 94 10.60 -9.54 -10.42
N ILE A 95 10.70 -10.75 -9.87
CA ILE A 95 10.17 -11.97 -10.49
C ILE A 95 8.64 -11.91 -10.57
N VAL A 96 7.99 -11.59 -9.46
CA VAL A 96 6.52 -11.48 -9.38
C VAL A 96 5.99 -10.46 -10.38
N HIS A 97 6.62 -9.28 -10.46
CA HIS A 97 6.27 -8.24 -11.42
C HIS A 97 6.41 -8.71 -12.86
N ARG A 98 7.50 -9.40 -13.19
CA ARG A 98 7.72 -9.93 -14.55
C ARG A 98 6.65 -10.94 -14.97
N VAL A 99 6.21 -11.79 -14.04
CA VAL A 99 5.16 -12.78 -14.29
C VAL A 99 3.82 -12.10 -14.55
N ILE A 100 3.44 -11.13 -13.71
CA ILE A 100 2.15 -10.43 -13.86
C ILE A 100 2.16 -9.56 -15.12
N ALA A 101 3.23 -8.81 -15.39
CA ALA A 101 3.37 -8.01 -16.61
C ALA A 101 3.32 -8.87 -17.88
N GLY A 102 4.00 -10.02 -17.88
CA GLY A 102 3.92 -10.98 -18.99
C GLY A 102 2.51 -11.51 -19.20
N TRP A 103 1.79 -11.82 -18.13
CA TRP A 103 0.38 -12.23 -18.22
C TRP A 103 -0.51 -11.11 -18.78
N LEU A 104 -0.33 -9.87 -18.33
CA LEU A 104 -1.09 -8.71 -18.85
C LEU A 104 -0.83 -8.49 -20.35
N ALA A 105 0.43 -8.61 -20.79
CA ALA A 105 0.79 -8.52 -22.20
C ALA A 105 0.11 -9.62 -23.03
N ASP A 106 0.10 -10.86 -22.52
CA ASP A 106 -0.59 -11.98 -23.19
C ASP A 106 -2.10 -11.73 -23.28
N GLN A 107 -2.73 -11.17 -22.24
CA GLN A 107 -4.15 -10.81 -22.26
C GLN A 107 -4.46 -9.68 -23.26
N ALA A 108 -3.55 -8.70 -23.39
CA ALA A 108 -3.68 -7.59 -24.33
C ALA A 108 -3.31 -7.97 -25.78
N GLY A 109 -2.71 -9.15 -26.00
CA GLY A 109 -2.29 -9.60 -27.32
C GLY A 109 -1.07 -8.85 -27.88
N VAL A 110 -0.26 -8.24 -27.01
CA VAL A 110 0.94 -7.50 -27.41
C VAL A 110 2.23 -8.26 -27.09
N PRO A 111 3.33 -8.04 -27.83
CA PRO A 111 4.64 -8.58 -27.48
C PRO A 111 5.10 -8.13 -26.08
N ARG A 112 5.55 -9.08 -25.26
CA ARG A 112 5.93 -8.83 -23.86
C ARG A 112 7.06 -7.82 -23.67
N ASP A 113 7.96 -7.72 -24.65
CA ASP A 113 9.08 -6.77 -24.67
C ASP A 113 8.65 -5.33 -24.99
N THR A 114 7.46 -5.16 -25.57
CA THR A 114 6.85 -3.85 -25.87
C THR A 114 5.83 -3.42 -24.81
N ALA A 115 5.33 -4.35 -24.00
CA ALA A 115 4.29 -4.09 -23.01
C ALA A 115 4.79 -3.21 -21.86
N GLN A 116 4.20 -2.02 -21.71
CA GLN A 116 4.46 -1.15 -20.57
C GLN A 116 3.34 -1.32 -19.53
N CYS A 117 3.65 -1.82 -18.34
CA CYS A 117 2.68 -2.01 -17.26
C CYS A 117 2.94 -1.04 -16.10
N GLY A 118 1.90 -0.69 -15.34
CA GLY A 118 2.01 0.12 -14.13
C GLY A 118 1.56 -0.63 -12.88
N ALA A 119 2.40 -0.62 -11.84
CA ALA A 119 2.08 -1.26 -10.57
C ALA A 119 2.59 -0.48 -9.36
N VAL A 120 1.82 -0.50 -8.27
CA VAL A 120 2.24 -0.05 -6.94
C VAL A 120 2.21 -1.24 -6.00
N THR A 121 3.33 -1.54 -5.35
CA THR A 121 3.41 -2.63 -4.37
C THR A 121 3.67 -2.10 -2.96
N LEU A 122 2.84 -2.53 -2.02
CA LEU A 122 3.02 -2.34 -0.59
C LEU A 122 3.46 -3.66 0.04
N ILE A 123 4.67 -3.69 0.59
CA ILE A 123 5.21 -4.85 1.30
C ILE A 123 4.80 -4.74 2.77
N GLN A 124 3.94 -5.65 3.22
CA GLN A 124 3.56 -5.75 4.62
C GLN A 124 4.34 -6.87 5.29
N ARG A 125 4.86 -6.62 6.51
CA ARG A 125 5.70 -7.57 7.24
C ARG A 125 4.98 -8.33 8.35
N PHE A 126 3.85 -7.80 8.80
CA PHE A 126 3.09 -8.33 9.92
C PHE A 126 1.61 -8.42 9.58
N GLY A 127 0.93 -9.40 10.20
CA GLY A 127 -0.53 -9.45 10.23
C GLY A 127 -1.13 -8.50 11.26
N SER A 128 -2.45 -8.42 11.31
CA SER A 128 -3.19 -7.60 12.30
C SER A 128 -2.91 -8.01 13.75
N ALA A 129 -2.56 -9.28 13.99
CA ALA A 129 -2.14 -9.81 15.29
C ALA A 129 -0.64 -9.61 15.58
N LEU A 130 0.06 -8.81 14.77
CA LEU A 130 1.52 -8.57 14.84
C LEU A 130 2.39 -9.83 14.66
N ASN A 131 1.80 -10.92 14.16
CA ASN A 131 2.54 -12.11 13.77
C ASN A 131 3.34 -11.86 12.50
N LEU A 132 4.53 -12.49 12.39
CA LEU A 132 5.36 -12.41 11.19
C LEU A 132 4.57 -12.93 9.98
N ASN A 133 4.26 -12.03 9.06
CA ASN A 133 3.51 -12.34 7.86
C ASN A 133 3.97 -11.41 6.75
N ILE A 134 5.11 -11.73 6.14
CA ILE A 134 5.59 -10.98 4.97
C ILE A 134 4.70 -11.35 3.79
N HIS A 135 4.08 -10.34 3.18
CA HIS A 135 3.20 -10.49 2.01
C HIS A 135 3.16 -9.18 1.20
N PHE A 136 2.82 -9.29 -0.08
CA PHE A 136 2.76 -8.17 -1.00
C PHE A 136 1.31 -7.84 -1.34
N HIS A 137 0.92 -6.59 -1.15
CA HIS A 137 -0.28 -6.03 -1.76
C HIS A 137 0.14 -5.27 -3.01
N MET A 138 -0.37 -5.67 -4.16
CA MET A 138 0.02 -5.12 -5.45
C MET A 138 -1.22 -4.58 -6.14
N LEU A 139 -1.20 -3.30 -6.49
CA LEU A 139 -2.22 -2.63 -7.28
C LEU A 139 -1.66 -2.45 -8.69
N TRP A 140 -2.22 -3.19 -9.65
CA TRP A 140 -1.85 -3.14 -11.05
C TRP A 140 -2.89 -2.38 -11.83
N LEU A 141 -2.46 -1.51 -12.74
CA LEU A 141 -3.38 -0.98 -13.75
C LEU A 141 -3.78 -2.13 -14.68
N ASP A 142 -5.07 -2.25 -14.97
CA ASP A 142 -5.58 -3.31 -15.82
C ASP A 142 -5.27 -2.96 -17.28
N GLY A 143 -4.37 -3.73 -17.90
CA GLY A 143 -3.91 -3.54 -19.27
C GLY A 143 -2.44 -3.13 -19.41
N VAL A 144 -2.09 -2.68 -20.61
CA VAL A 144 -0.74 -2.24 -21.01
C VAL A 144 -0.83 -0.84 -21.62
N TYR A 145 0.22 -0.04 -21.44
CA TYR A 145 0.36 1.25 -22.10
C TYR A 145 0.97 1.07 -23.49
N GLU A 146 0.34 1.68 -24.47
CA GLU A 146 0.90 1.84 -25.81
C GLU A 146 1.62 3.19 -25.89
N ASP A 147 2.84 3.19 -26.45
CA ASP A 147 3.58 4.41 -26.74
C ASP A 147 2.93 5.12 -27.94
N THR A 148 1.94 5.95 -27.65
CA THR A 148 1.34 6.84 -28.64
C THR A 148 2.11 8.15 -28.60
N THR A 149 2.90 8.40 -29.64
CA THR A 149 3.55 9.70 -29.88
C THR A 149 2.56 10.86 -30.12
N GLU A 150 1.26 10.58 -30.09
CA GLU A 150 0.20 11.58 -30.01
C GLU A 150 -0.41 11.59 -28.61
N SER A 151 -0.58 12.78 -28.06
CA SER A 151 -1.07 13.09 -26.70
C SER A 151 -2.52 12.65 -26.39
N SER A 152 -3.04 11.62 -27.05
CA SER A 152 -4.34 11.03 -26.81
C SER A 152 -4.19 9.54 -26.48
N LEU A 153 -4.07 9.25 -25.19
CA LEU A 153 -4.10 7.90 -24.62
C LEU A 153 -5.37 7.17 -25.09
N LYS A 154 -5.21 6.14 -25.92
CA LYS A 154 -6.26 5.15 -26.16
C LYS A 154 -6.04 3.99 -25.21
N TYR A 155 -7.11 3.62 -24.50
CA TYR A 155 -7.16 2.42 -23.68
C TYR A 155 -7.81 1.32 -24.52
N SER A 156 -7.14 0.16 -24.63
CA SER A 156 -7.68 -1.07 -25.21
C SER A 156 -8.28 -1.99 -24.14
#